data_AF-A0AAV4Y439-F1
#
_entry.id   AF-A0AAV4Y439-F1
#
_cell.length_a   1.000
_cell.length_b   1.000
_cell.length_c   1.000
_cell.angle_alpha   90.00
_cell.angle_beta   90.00
_cell.angle_gamma   90.00
#
_symmetry.space_group_name_H-M   'P 1'
#
loop_
_entity.id
_entity.type
_entity.pdbx_description
1 polymer ?
#
loop_
_entity_poly.entity_id
_entity_poly.type
_entity_poly.pdbx_seq_one_letter_code
_entity_poly.pdbx_strand_id
1 'polypeptide(L)'
;MVYSPYALLAGGIIGLAIALIAYFAEKQKVAPYRRRPSENIKKSIKDSPNCTDYSMCIVCNENRISIKYMPCGHSFLCDECNIRLRRHSKQCIHCHKQIDRYVRI
;
A
#
# COMPACT_ATOMS: atom_id res chain seq x y z
N MET A 1 18.32 61.95 -12.65
CA MET A 1 17.96 60.52 -12.80
C MET A 1 17.71 59.97 -11.42
N VAL A 2 16.43 59.88 -11.02
CA VAL A 2 16.02 59.51 -9.65
C VAL A 2 15.96 57.99 -9.58
N TYR A 3 16.99 57.33 -9.05
CA TYR A 3 16.90 55.92 -8.70
C TYR A 3 15.95 55.79 -7.51
N SER A 4 14.79 55.20 -7.78
CA SER A 4 13.75 54.96 -6.77
C SER A 4 14.29 54.02 -5.68
N PRO A 5 14.28 54.42 -4.39
CA PRO A 5 14.91 53.67 -3.30
C PRO A 5 14.31 52.25 -3.10
N TYR A 6 13.16 51.97 -3.73
CA TYR A 6 12.50 50.67 -3.72
C TYR A 6 13.19 49.60 -4.58
N ALA A 7 14.07 49.96 -5.51
CA ALA A 7 14.72 49.00 -6.41
C ALA A 7 15.72 48.08 -5.67
N LEU A 8 16.42 48.60 -4.66
CA LEU A 8 17.36 47.81 -3.85
C LEU A 8 16.64 46.93 -2.82
N LEU A 9 15.54 47.43 -2.24
CA LEU A 9 14.70 46.67 -1.32
C LEU A 9 13.93 45.55 -2.04
N ALA A 10 13.47 45.79 -3.27
CA ALA A 10 12.82 44.77 -4.11
C ALA A 10 13.76 43.60 -4.44
N GLY A 11 15.03 43.86 -4.76
CA GLY A 11 16.01 42.81 -5.05
C GLY A 11 16.27 41.87 -3.86
N GLY A 12 16.36 42.42 -2.65
CA GLY A 12 16.57 41.63 -1.43
C GLY A 12 15.40 40.72 -1.07
N ILE A 13 14.17 41.24 -1.18
CA ILE A 13 12.94 40.48 -0.88
C ILE A 13 12.75 39.36 -1.91
N ILE A 14 12.97 39.65 -3.19
CA ILE A 14 12.86 38.67 -4.28
C ILE A 14 13.92 37.57 -4.12
N GLY A 15 15.17 37.93 -3.78
CA GLY A 15 16.24 36.97 -3.51
C GLY A 15 15.93 36.02 -2.34
N LEU A 16 15.41 36.57 -1.23
CA LEU A 16 14.98 35.77 -0.08
C LEU A 16 13.79 34.86 -0.42
N ALA A 17 12.81 35.35 -1.18
CA ALA A 17 11.66 34.56 -1.60
C ALA A 17 12.07 33.37 -2.48
N ILE A 18 12.95 33.59 -3.46
CA ILE A 18 13.47 32.53 -4.34
C ILE A 18 14.26 31.50 -3.54
N ALA A 19 15.12 31.94 -2.61
CA ALA A 19 15.89 31.05 -1.74
C ALA A 19 15.00 30.19 -0.83
N LEU A 20 13.94 30.78 -0.25
CA LEU A 20 12.98 30.06 0.58
C LEU A 20 12.18 29.03 -0.25
N ILE A 21 11.69 29.40 -1.43
CA ILE A 21 10.95 28.49 -2.32
C ILE A 21 11.82 27.30 -2.73
N ALA A 22 13.08 27.53 -3.10
CA ALA A 22 14.03 26.47 -3.42
C ALA A 22 14.30 25.54 -2.23
N TYR A 23 14.48 26.10 -1.02
CA TYR A 23 14.69 25.32 0.19
C TYR A 23 13.48 24.42 0.55
N PHE A 24 12.26 24.91 0.38
CA PHE A 24 11.06 24.11 0.69
C PHE A 24 10.77 23.03 -0.36
N ALA A 25 11.10 23.26 -1.64
CA ALA A 25 10.94 22.26 -2.69
C ALA A 25 11.77 20.99 -2.43
N GLU A 26 12.93 21.13 -1.78
CA GLU A 26 13.84 20.00 -1.56
C GLU A 26 13.39 19.05 -0.42
N LYS A 27 12.61 19.55 0.55
CA LYS A 27 12.17 18.75 1.71
C LYS A 27 10.95 17.85 1.48
N GLN A 28 10.32 17.88 0.31
CA GLN A 28 9.17 17.02 -0.01
C GLN A 28 9.52 15.67 -0.66
N LYS A 29 10.79 15.23 -0.64
CA LYS A 29 11.14 13.87 -1.06
C LYS A 29 10.73 12.87 0.04
N VAL A 30 9.43 12.57 0.10
CA VAL A 30 8.90 11.49 0.94
C VAL A 30 9.59 10.20 0.50
N ALA A 31 10.39 9.62 1.40
CA ALA A 31 11.09 8.38 1.14
C ALA A 31 10.10 7.31 0.62
N PRO A 32 10.51 6.45 -0.33
CA PRO A 32 9.64 5.37 -0.77
C PRO A 32 9.22 4.55 0.44
N TYR A 33 7.92 4.29 0.57
CA TYR A 33 7.34 3.46 1.63
C TYR A 33 8.05 2.10 1.66
N ARG A 34 9.08 1.96 2.50
CA ARG A 34 9.69 0.68 2.86
C ARG A 34 8.77 0.04 3.89
N ARG A 35 8.20 -1.13 3.57
CA ARG A 35 7.59 -1.98 4.60
C ARG A 35 8.64 -2.26 5.68
N ARG A 36 8.38 -1.88 6.93
CA ARG A 36 9.17 -2.38 8.06
C ARG A 36 8.85 -3.88 8.20
N PRO A 37 9.85 -4.77 8.21
CA PRO A 37 9.64 -6.12 8.71
C PRO A 37 9.22 -5.98 10.18
N SER A 38 8.04 -6.47 10.56
CA SER A 38 7.70 -6.50 11.97
C SER A 38 8.61 -7.50 12.67
N GLU A 39 9.41 -7.01 13.62
CA GLU A 39 10.37 -7.78 14.42
C GLU A 39 9.71 -8.82 15.36
N ASN A 40 8.39 -9.03 15.21
CA ASN A 40 7.58 -9.91 16.03
C ASN A 40 7.05 -11.14 15.27
N ILE A 41 7.67 -11.52 14.14
CA ILE A 41 7.30 -12.71 13.34
C ILE A 41 8.01 -13.99 13.84
N LYS A 42 8.82 -13.93 14.90
CA LYS A 42 9.60 -15.10 15.34
C LYS A 42 9.01 -15.90 16.51
N LYS A 43 7.82 -15.55 17.03
CA LYS A 43 7.29 -16.22 18.25
C LYS A 43 6.03 -17.08 18.09
N SER A 44 5.57 -17.34 16.87
CA SER A 44 4.39 -18.20 16.65
C SER A 44 4.50 -19.11 15.43
N ILE A 45 5.73 -19.47 15.00
CA ILE A 45 5.97 -20.58 14.06
C ILE A 45 6.03 -21.89 14.86
N LYS A 46 4.94 -22.18 15.55
CA LYS A 46 4.49 -23.46 16.09
C LYS A 46 2.98 -23.27 16.03
N ASP A 47 2.31 -23.61 14.93
CA ASP A 47 1.87 -24.96 14.65
C ASP A 47 1.42 -25.13 13.18
N SER A 48 1.53 -26.37 12.69
CA SER A 48 0.82 -26.97 11.55
C SER A 48 1.40 -26.85 10.12
N PRO A 49 1.77 -27.98 9.48
CA PRO A 49 2.36 -28.06 8.14
C PRO A 49 1.31 -28.24 7.03
N ASN A 50 0.19 -27.52 7.06
CA ASN A 50 -0.67 -27.31 5.89
C ASN A 50 -1.79 -26.33 6.24
N CYS A 51 -2.13 -25.45 5.29
CA CYS A 51 -3.14 -24.40 5.31
C CYS A 51 -3.10 -23.41 6.50
N THR A 52 -2.81 -22.14 6.17
CA THR A 52 -3.21 -21.00 6.98
C THR A 52 -4.72 -21.04 7.22
N ASP A 53 -5.14 -21.63 8.34
CA ASP A 53 -6.52 -21.65 8.86
C ASP A 53 -6.89 -20.25 9.37
N TYR A 54 -6.92 -19.28 8.46
CA TYR A 54 -7.72 -18.09 8.69
C TYR A 54 -9.18 -18.56 8.59
N SER A 55 -9.93 -18.46 9.68
CA SER A 55 -11.37 -18.73 9.66
C SER A 55 -12.16 -17.55 9.08
N MET A 56 -11.56 -16.36 9.07
CA MET A 56 -12.19 -15.08 8.72
C MET A 56 -11.55 -14.43 7.50
N CYS A 57 -12.38 -13.76 6.69
CA CYS A 57 -11.97 -13.07 5.47
C CYS A 57 -10.97 -11.96 5.79
N ILE A 58 -9.81 -11.95 5.13
CA ILE A 58 -8.76 -10.94 5.39
C ILE A 58 -9.15 -9.51 4.97
N VAL A 59 -10.17 -9.36 4.11
CA VAL A 59 -10.58 -8.05 3.58
C VAL A 59 -11.62 -7.37 4.47
N CYS A 60 -12.68 -8.09 4.87
CA CYS A 60 -13.73 -7.51 5.70
C CYS A 60 -13.60 -7.85 7.19
N ASN A 61 -12.92 -8.95 7.53
CA ASN A 61 -12.83 -9.48 8.90
C ASN A 61 -14.19 -9.74 9.60
N GLU A 62 -15.28 -9.74 8.84
CA GLU A 62 -16.67 -9.93 9.31
C GLU A 62 -17.18 -11.33 8.95
N ASN A 63 -16.91 -11.77 7.72
CA ASN A 63 -17.41 -13.03 7.17
C ASN A 63 -16.34 -14.12 7.19
N ARG A 64 -16.77 -15.37 7.31
CA ARG A 64 -15.87 -16.53 7.21
C ARG A 64 -15.33 -16.71 5.80
N ILE A 65 -14.16 -17.33 5.71
CA ILE A 65 -13.58 -17.71 4.42
C ILE A 65 -14.43 -18.80 3.80
N SER A 66 -14.89 -18.57 2.57
CA SER A 66 -15.80 -19.45 1.85
C SER A 66 -15.37 -19.69 0.41
N ILE A 67 -14.18 -19.23 0.01
CA ILE A 67 -13.70 -19.31 -1.37
C ILE A 67 -12.29 -19.90 -1.40
N LYS A 68 -12.09 -20.85 -2.31
CA LYS A 68 -10.80 -21.44 -2.66
C LYS A 68 -10.44 -21.15 -4.12
N TYR A 69 -9.26 -20.57 -4.35
CA TYR A 69 -8.77 -20.24 -5.68
C TYR A 69 -8.08 -21.43 -6.35
N MET A 70 -8.25 -21.59 -7.67
CA MET A 70 -7.61 -22.63 -8.48
C MET A 70 -6.78 -21.99 -9.60
N PRO A 71 -5.59 -22.55 -9.93
CA PRO A 71 -5.00 -23.78 -9.40
C PRO A 71 -4.20 -23.62 -8.10
N CYS A 72 -4.06 -22.39 -7.57
CA CYS A 72 -3.13 -22.14 -6.47
C CYS A 72 -3.55 -22.72 -5.11
N GLY A 73 -4.84 -23.03 -4.90
CA GLY A 73 -5.36 -23.65 -3.69
C GLY A 73 -5.53 -22.71 -2.49
N HIS A 74 -5.15 -21.43 -2.59
CA HIS A 74 -5.26 -20.49 -1.48
C HIS A 74 -6.72 -20.09 -1.21
N SER A 75 -7.08 -20.03 0.06
CA SER A 75 -8.39 -19.61 0.57
C SER A 75 -8.20 -18.56 1.65
N PHE A 76 -8.67 -17.34 1.41
CA PHE A 76 -8.46 -16.20 2.31
C PHE A 76 -9.58 -15.14 2.24
N LEU A 77 -10.62 -15.38 1.42
CA LEU A 77 -11.73 -14.45 1.22
C LEU A 77 -13.09 -15.12 1.39
N CYS A 78 -14.07 -14.32 1.81
CA CYS A 78 -15.47 -14.63 1.64
C CYS A 78 -15.93 -14.38 0.20
N ASP A 79 -17.11 -14.89 -0.14
CA ASP A 79 -17.70 -14.78 -1.48
C ASP A 79 -17.88 -13.32 -1.95
N GLU A 80 -18.36 -12.44 -1.07
CA GLU A 80 -18.58 -11.02 -1.40
C GLU A 80 -17.29 -10.28 -1.72
N CYS A 81 -16.26 -10.46 -0.90
CA CYS A 81 -14.96 -9.83 -1.12
C CYS A 81 -14.25 -10.41 -2.35
N ASN A 82 -14.43 -11.70 -2.64
CA ASN A 82 -13.95 -12.32 -3.88
C ASN A 82 -14.58 -11.68 -5.13
N ILE A 83 -15.89 -11.41 -5.14
CA ILE A 83 -16.56 -10.72 -6.26
C ILE A 83 -15.94 -9.34 -6.49
N ARG A 84 -15.65 -8.59 -5.42
CA ARG A 84 -14.98 -7.27 -5.52
C ARG A 84 -13.56 -7.41 -6.04
N LEU A 85 -12.77 -8.34 -5.49
CA LEU A 85 -11.38 -8.56 -5.90
C LEU A 85 -11.28 -8.92 -7.38
N ARG A 86 -12.16 -9.80 -7.87
CA ARG A 86 -12.19 -10.26 -9.27
C ARG A 86 -12.40 -9.14 -10.29
N ARG A 87 -12.98 -8.00 -9.88
CA ARG A 87 -13.12 -6.81 -10.75
C ARG A 87 -11.79 -6.06 -10.93
N HIS A 88 -10.91 -6.13 -9.93
CA HIS A 88 -9.64 -5.41 -9.93
C HIS A 88 -8.45 -6.28 -10.34
N SER A 89 -8.47 -7.57 -10.00
CA SER A 89 -7.38 -8.49 -10.29
C SER A 89 -7.90 -9.89 -10.57
N LYS A 90 -7.25 -10.56 -11.54
CA LYS A 90 -7.45 -11.98 -11.85
C LYS A 90 -6.30 -12.84 -11.30
N GLN A 91 -5.54 -12.31 -10.34
CA GLN A 91 -4.39 -12.99 -9.74
C GLN A 91 -4.59 -13.16 -8.24
N CYS A 92 -4.05 -14.26 -7.71
CA CYS A 92 -4.07 -14.55 -6.28
C CYS A 92 -3.13 -13.60 -5.54
N ILE A 93 -3.58 -12.89 -4.50
CA ILE A 93 -2.74 -11.93 -3.75
C ILE A 93 -1.63 -12.60 -2.93
N HIS A 94 -1.73 -13.89 -2.65
CA HIS A 94 -0.72 -14.62 -1.87
C HIS A 94 0.44 -15.11 -2.73
N CYS A 95 0.17 -15.61 -3.94
CA CYS A 95 1.18 -16.25 -4.79
C CYS A 95 1.31 -15.63 -6.19
N HIS A 96 0.50 -14.61 -6.49
CA HIS A 96 0.45 -13.88 -7.76
C HIS A 96 0.18 -14.75 -9.01
N LYS A 97 -0.18 -16.02 -8.83
CA LYS A 97 -0.62 -16.89 -9.92
C LYS A 97 -1.99 -16.44 -10.45
N GLN A 98 -2.21 -16.66 -11.74
CA GLN A 98 -3.50 -16.42 -12.38
C GLN A 98 -4.58 -17.33 -11.78
N ILE A 99 -5.76 -16.76 -11.58
CA ILE A 99 -6.93 -17.46 -11.08
C ILE A 99 -7.77 -17.88 -12.27
N ASP A 100 -7.83 -19.19 -12.52
CA ASP A 100 -8.66 -19.74 -13.61
C ASP A 100 -10.11 -19.83 -13.16
N ARG A 101 -10.32 -20.33 -11.94
CA ARG A 101 -11.63 -20.48 -11.32
C ARG A 101 -11.52 -20.40 -9.80
N TYR A 102 -12.65 -20.22 -9.14
CA TYR A 102 -12.76 -20.37 -7.70
C TYR A 102 -13.92 -21.32 -7.38
N VAL A 103 -13.83 -21.96 -6.21
CA VAL A 103 -14.85 -22.88 -5.71
C VAL A 103 -15.29 -22.37 -4.34
N ARG A 104 -16.59 -22.46 -4.05
CA ARG A 104 -17.12 -22.19 -2.71
C ARG A 104 -16.86 -23.40 -1.82
N ILE A 105 -16.33 -23.17 -0.61
CA ILE A 105 -16.04 -24.18 0.40
C ILE A 105 -16.89 -23.98 1.65
#